data_AF-A0A950FLG3-F1
#
_entry.id   AF-A0A950FLG3-F1
#
_cell.length_a   1.000
_cell.length_b   1.000
_cell.length_c   1.000
_cell.angle_alpha   90.00
_cell.angle_beta   90.00
_cell.angle_gamma   90.00
#
_symmetry.space_group_name_H-M   'P 1'
#
loop_
_entity.id
_entity.type
_entity.pdbx_description
1 polymer ?
#
loop_
_entity_poly.entity_id
_entity_poly.type
_entity_poly.pdbx_seq_one_letter_code
_entity_poly.pdbx_strand_id
1 'polypeptide(L)' 'MKCVVCKHGDTRPGSTTVTLERGGGTLVVKSVPARI' A
#
# COMPACT_ATOMS: atom_id res chain seq x y z
N MET A 1 5.59 13.08 2.32
CA MET A 1 6.50 13.36 1.18
C MET A 1 5.68 13.37 -0.08
N LYS A 2 6.03 14.16 -1.10
CA LYS A 2 5.28 14.13 -2.36
C LYS A 2 5.27 12.71 -2.93
N CYS A 3 4.10 12.21 -3.32
CA CYS A 3 3.96 10.88 -3.90
C CYS A 3 4.73 10.82 -5.22
N VAL A 4 5.74 9.95 -5.29
CA VAL A 4 6.61 9.82 -6.47
C VAL A 4 5.89 9.19 -7.68
N VAL A 5 4.78 8.49 -7.43
CA VAL A 5 3.97 7.84 -8.47
C VAL A 5 3.00 8.82 -9.09
N CYS A 6 2.10 9.40 -8.29
CA CYS A 6 1.05 10.27 -8.83
C CYS A 6 1.45 11.74 -8.92
N LYS A 7 2.46 12.21 -8.18
CA LYS A 7 2.92 13.61 -8.12
C LYS A 7 1.88 14.65 -7.67
N HIS A 8 0.71 14.22 -7.21
CA HIS A 8 -0.35 15.12 -6.72
C HIS A 8 -0.51 15.05 -5.20
N GLY A 9 -0.51 13.85 -4.62
CA GLY A 9 -0.68 13.64 -3.18
C GLY A 9 0.61 13.75 -2.36
N ASP A 10 0.43 13.89 -1.05
CA ASP A 10 1.50 13.79 -0.05
C ASP A 10 1.30 12.52 0.78
N THR A 11 2.33 11.67 0.82
CA THR A 11 2.31 10.45 1.60
C THR A 11 2.71 10.68 3.05
N ARG A 12 2.14 9.88 3.96
CA ARG A 12 2.33 9.95 5.41
C ARG A 12 2.64 8.56 5.98
N PRO A 13 3.45 8.46 7.04
CA PRO A 13 3.65 7.20 7.75
C PRO A 13 2.30 6.66 8.26
N GLY A 14 2.08 5.36 8.10
CA GLY A 14 0.89 4.69 8.57
C GLY A 14 0.95 3.19 8.32
N SER A 15 -0.21 2.54 8.36
CA SER A 15 -0.37 1.13 8.03
C SER A 15 -1.49 0.95 7.04
N THR A 16 -1.37 -0.03 6.15
CA THR A 16 -2.41 -0.37 5.18
C THR A 16 -2.63 -1.88 5.11
N THR A 17 -3.69 -2.29 4.40
CA THR A 17 -3.91 -3.68 4.02
C THR A 17 -3.51 -3.85 2.57
N VAL A 18 -2.68 -4.86 2.28
CA VAL A 18 -2.24 -5.19 0.93
C VAL A 18 -2.89 -6.51 0.50
N THR A 19 -3.54 -6.49 -0.65
CA THR A 19 -4.12 -7.67 -1.28
C THR A 19 -3.25 -8.09 -2.45
N LEU A 20 -2.82 -9.35 -2.46
CA LEU A 20 -1.95 -9.93 -3.48
C LEU A 20 -2.69 -11.12 -4.11
N GLU A 21 -2.67 -11.22 -5.44
CA GLU A 21 -3.25 -12.36 -6.15
C GLU A 21 -2.16 -13.19 -6.81
N ARG A 22 -2.19 -14.51 -6.61
CA ARG A 22 -1.25 -15.44 -7.24
C ARG A 22 -1.86 -16.82 -7.39
N GLY A 23 -1.80 -17.38 -8.61
CA GLY A 23 -2.20 -18.77 -8.87
C GLY A 23 -3.65 -19.09 -8.50
N GLY A 24 -4.57 -18.12 -8.69
CA GLY A 24 -5.98 -18.26 -8.33
C GLY A 24 -6.31 -18.07 -6.85
N GLY A 25 -5.31 -17.78 -6.00
CA GLY A 25 -5.51 -17.44 -4.59
C GLY A 25 -5.32 -15.96 -4.30
N THR A 26 -6.01 -15.47 -3.27
CA THR A 26 -5.89 -14.10 -2.75
C THR A 26 -5.23 -14.13 -1.37
N LEU A 27 -4.12 -13.42 -1.20
CA LEU A 27 -3.42 -13.23 0.06
C LEU A 27 -3.67 -11.81 0.58
N VAL A 28 -4.22 -11.70 1.78
CA VAL A 28 -4.50 -10.41 2.43
C VAL A 28 -3.55 -10.21 3.60
N VAL A 29 -2.65 -9.24 3.49
CA VAL A 29 -1.71 -8.86 4.55
C VAL A 29 -2.20 -7.59 5.22
N LYS A 30 -2.59 -7.68 6.50
CA LYS A 30 -3.12 -6.56 7.29
C LYS A 30 -2.00 -5.81 8.00
N SER A 31 -2.25 -4.54 8.30
CA SER A 31 -1.39 -3.69 9.14
C SER A 31 0.05 -3.56 8.64
N VAL A 32 0.27 -3.59 7.32
CA VAL A 32 1.59 -3.42 6.71
C VAL A 32 2.04 -1.97 6.90
N PRO A 33 3.17 -1.72 7.58
CA PRO A 33 3.72 -0.37 7.70
C PRO A 33 4.09 0.19 6.33
N ALA A 34 3.61 1.39 6.01
CA ALA A 34 3.80 2.02 4.71
C ALA A 34 3.78 3.55 4.80
N ARG A 35 4.15 4.20 3.70
CA ARG A 35 3.86 5.62 3.47
C ARG A 35 2.74 5.73 2.45
N ILE A 36 1.56 6.15 2.89
CA ILE A 36 0.33 6.25 2.09
C ILE A 36 -0.01 7.70 1.78
#